data_AF-A0A0P4VML1-F1
#
_entry.id   AF-A0A0P4VML1-F1
#
_cell.length_a   1.000
_cell.length_b   1.000
_cell.length_c   1.000
_cell.angle_alpha   90.00
_cell.angle_beta   90.00
_cell.angle_gamma   90.00
#
_symmetry.space_group_name_H-M   'P 1'
#
loop_
_entity.id
_entity.type
_entity.pdbx_description
1 polymer ?
#
loop_
_entity_poly.entity_id
_entity_poly.type
_entity_poly.pdbx_seq_one_letter_code
_entity_poly.pdbx_strand_id
1 'polypeptide(L)'
;MLTKSLLSKPNWNVFKSQIRLASTVPINKIGSREIVGYGTNNEATYIDTVTFPYPAIRFREITPDLKAVREKERGDWRALSLEEKKCLYRISFCQTFAEIVAPTGEWKSIVGYGLIFCSIGVWLYLLVTYIAKNPEGFPSSFDEDHQKAQLKRMLDLRMNPVTGISSKWDFDKNTWK
;
A
#
# COMPACT_ATOMS: atom_id res chain seq x y z
N MET A 1 -16.42 -5.39 69.50
CA MET A 1 -16.25 -4.60 68.25
C MET A 1 -15.90 -5.56 67.12
N LEU A 2 -16.67 -5.48 66.02
CA LEU A 2 -16.31 -5.88 64.64
C LEU A 2 -15.96 -7.37 64.41
N THR A 3 -16.69 -8.15 63.61
CA THR A 3 -16.93 -7.90 62.19
C THR A 3 -18.07 -8.78 61.66
N LYS A 4 -19.23 -8.17 61.37
CA LYS A 4 -20.17 -8.70 60.37
C LYS A 4 -19.74 -8.14 59.02
N SER A 5 -19.10 -8.92 58.14
CA SER A 5 -19.08 -8.63 56.68
C SER A 5 -18.24 -9.68 55.94
N LEU A 6 -18.80 -10.86 55.68
CA LEU A 6 -18.23 -11.81 54.71
C LEU A 6 -19.23 -12.25 53.63
N LEU A 7 -20.26 -11.45 53.38
CA LEU A 7 -21.17 -11.66 52.24
C LEU A 7 -21.60 -10.31 51.67
N SER A 8 -20.65 -9.54 51.13
CA SER A 8 -21.01 -8.49 50.18
C SER A 8 -21.49 -9.19 48.90
N LYS A 9 -22.73 -8.92 48.48
CA LYS A 9 -23.29 -9.47 47.24
C LYS A 9 -22.35 -9.13 46.08
N PRO A 10 -22.08 -10.06 45.16
CA PRO A 10 -21.23 -9.78 44.02
C PRO A 10 -21.82 -8.60 43.25
N ASN A 11 -20.99 -7.56 43.09
CA ASN A 11 -21.38 -6.36 42.37
C ASN A 11 -21.50 -6.72 40.88
N TRP A 12 -22.71 -7.07 40.45
CA TRP A 12 -23.03 -7.48 39.07
C TRP A 12 -22.59 -6.48 37.99
N ASN A 13 -22.34 -5.22 38.36
CA ASN A 13 -21.80 -4.21 37.45
C ASN A 13 -20.34 -4.47 37.08
N VAL A 14 -19.55 -5.06 37.99
CA VAL A 14 -18.15 -5.46 37.73
C VAL A 14 -18.11 -6.71 36.83
N PHE A 15 -19.07 -7.62 36.99
CA PHE A 15 -19.14 -8.81 36.15
C PHE A 15 -19.58 -8.49 34.71
N LYS A 16 -20.45 -7.49 34.52
CA LYS A 16 -20.84 -7.00 33.19
C LYS A 16 -19.71 -6.31 32.43
N SER A 17 -18.75 -5.67 33.12
CA SER A 17 -17.58 -5.09 32.44
C SER A 17 -16.59 -6.17 32.00
N GLN A 18 -16.48 -7.28 32.74
CA GLN A 18 -15.59 -8.39 32.39
C GLN A 18 -16.12 -9.28 31.26
N ILE A 19 -17.44 -9.42 31.07
CA ILE A 19 -17.99 -10.25 29.98
C ILE A 19 -17.76 -9.63 28.58
N ARG A 20 -17.30 -8.36 28.48
CA ARG A 20 -16.86 -7.74 27.21
C ARG A 20 -15.35 -7.78 26.97
N LEU A 21 -14.59 -8.61 27.69
CA LEU A 21 -13.12 -8.74 27.59
C LEU A 21 -12.60 -9.45 26.32
N ALA A 22 -13.35 -9.41 25.21
CA ALA A 22 -12.82 -9.85 23.90
C ALA A 22 -12.30 -8.69 23.04
N SER A 23 -12.58 -7.43 23.40
CA SER A 23 -12.02 -6.27 22.70
C SER A 23 -10.71 -5.82 23.37
N THR A 24 -9.60 -5.95 22.67
CA THR A 24 -8.27 -5.47 23.11
C THR A 24 -8.12 -3.94 23.10
N VAL A 25 -9.09 -3.22 22.54
CA VAL A 25 -9.12 -1.76 22.53
C VAL A 25 -9.77 -1.25 23.83
N PRO A 26 -9.05 -0.48 24.69
CA PRO A 26 -9.69 0.17 25.83
C PRO A 26 -10.76 1.15 25.33
N ILE A 27 -11.95 1.12 25.92
CA ILE A 27 -13.11 2.00 25.61
C ILE A 27 -12.70 3.48 25.51
N ASN A 28 -11.66 3.88 26.26
CA ASN A 28 -11.07 5.22 26.23
C ASN A 28 -10.62 5.72 24.84
N LYS A 29 -10.36 4.85 23.86
CA LYS A 29 -9.92 5.27 22.51
C LYS A 29 -11.07 5.76 21.61
N ILE A 30 -12.31 5.35 21.90
CA ILE A 30 -13.46 5.57 21.01
C ILE A 30 -14.18 6.88 21.36
N GLY A 31 -14.01 7.38 22.58
CA GLY A 31 -14.69 8.58 23.07
C GLY A 31 -16.17 8.33 23.32
N SER A 32 -17.02 9.30 22.98
CA SER A 32 -18.49 9.19 23.17
C SER A 32 -19.24 8.64 21.94
N ARG A 33 -18.52 8.04 20.98
CA ARG A 33 -19.09 7.50 19.74
C ARG A 33 -19.94 6.27 20.01
N GLU A 34 -21.03 6.15 19.27
CA GLU A 34 -21.96 5.03 19.36
C GLU A 34 -21.36 3.77 18.72
N ILE A 35 -21.41 2.64 19.44
CA ILE A 35 -21.08 1.31 18.92
C ILE A 35 -22.33 0.72 18.27
N VAL A 36 -22.25 0.46 16.97
CA VAL A 36 -23.39 0.09 16.11
C VAL A 36 -23.34 -1.38 15.72
N GLY A 37 -22.18 -2.01 15.81
CA GLY A 37 -22.01 -3.41 15.43
C GLY A 37 -20.68 -3.99 15.89
N TYR A 38 -20.33 -5.12 15.30
CA TYR A 38 -19.08 -5.82 15.53
C TYR A 38 -18.06 -5.40 14.48
N GLY A 39 -16.89 -4.94 14.89
CA GLY A 39 -15.80 -4.64 13.97
C GLY A 39 -14.91 -5.83 13.69
N THR A 40 -13.86 -5.57 12.92
CA THR A 40 -12.79 -6.52 12.68
C THR A 40 -12.25 -7.04 14.01
N ASN A 41 -12.19 -8.37 14.15
CA ASN A 41 -11.72 -9.04 15.38
C ASN A 41 -12.50 -8.64 16.65
N ASN A 42 -13.79 -8.31 16.51
CA ASN A 42 -14.66 -7.92 17.63
C ASN A 42 -14.22 -6.61 18.33
N GLU A 43 -13.39 -5.80 17.67
CA GLU A 43 -12.97 -4.50 18.15
C GLU A 43 -13.92 -3.39 17.67
N ALA A 44 -14.20 -2.42 18.54
CA ALA A 44 -15.03 -1.28 18.21
C ALA A 44 -14.20 -0.18 17.52
N THR A 45 -13.74 -0.46 16.30
CA THR A 45 -12.87 0.42 15.51
C THR A 45 -13.60 0.99 14.29
N TYR A 46 -13.30 2.23 13.93
CA TYR A 46 -13.78 2.87 12.72
C TYR A 46 -12.78 2.66 11.57
N ILE A 47 -13.23 2.19 10.41
CA ILE A 47 -12.41 2.04 9.21
C ILE A 47 -13.29 2.33 7.99
N ASP A 48 -12.83 3.20 7.10
CA ASP A 48 -13.41 3.39 5.76
C ASP A 48 -12.76 2.42 4.78
N THR A 49 -13.48 1.36 4.42
CA THR A 49 -12.99 0.38 3.45
C THR A 49 -14.14 -0.21 2.65
N VAL A 50 -13.88 -0.53 1.39
CA VAL A 50 -14.87 -1.10 0.47
C VAL A 50 -15.31 -2.50 0.91
N THR A 51 -14.42 -3.25 1.57
CA THR A 51 -14.68 -4.63 2.03
C THR A 51 -15.55 -4.71 3.28
N PHE A 52 -15.57 -3.65 4.09
CA PHE A 52 -16.33 -3.56 5.33
C PHE A 52 -17.09 -2.23 5.34
N PRO A 53 -18.21 -2.15 4.59
CA PRO A 53 -18.91 -0.91 4.34
C PRO A 53 -19.67 -0.38 5.56
N TYR A 54 -19.84 -1.21 6.60
CA TYR A 54 -20.43 -0.84 7.89
C TYR A 54 -19.37 -0.99 9.00
N PRO A 55 -18.76 0.11 9.46
CA PRO A 55 -17.80 0.05 10.57
C PRO A 55 -18.51 -0.21 11.89
N ALA A 56 -17.75 -0.67 12.89
CA ALA A 56 -18.29 -1.06 14.21
C ALA A 56 -18.86 0.12 15.00
N ILE A 57 -18.32 1.31 14.76
CA ILE A 57 -18.66 2.56 15.43
C ILE A 57 -19.01 3.62 14.40
N ARG A 58 -19.77 4.65 14.79
CA ARG A 58 -19.99 5.84 13.95
C ARG A 58 -18.72 6.68 13.86
N PHE A 59 -18.57 7.46 12.80
CA PHE A 59 -17.43 8.37 12.63
C PHE A 59 -17.38 9.49 13.68
N ARG A 60 -18.51 10.19 13.89
CA ARG A 60 -18.61 11.33 14.82
C ARG A 60 -19.26 10.96 16.14
N GLU A 61 -18.88 11.72 17.16
CA GLU A 61 -19.58 11.74 18.44
C GLU A 61 -20.91 12.47 18.33
N ILE A 62 -21.91 12.03 19.10
CA ILE A 62 -23.24 12.65 19.09
C ILE A 62 -23.20 13.89 20.00
N THR A 63 -22.92 15.04 19.40
CA THR A 63 -23.05 16.34 20.08
C THR A 63 -24.53 16.67 20.35
N PRO A 64 -24.84 17.56 21.31
CA PRO A 64 -26.22 17.93 21.64
C PRO A 64 -27.04 18.37 20.42
N ASP A 65 -26.43 19.12 19.51
CA ASP A 65 -27.08 19.64 18.30
C ASP A 65 -27.48 18.52 17.33
N LEU A 66 -26.71 17.44 17.28
CA LEU A 66 -26.96 16.28 16.43
C LEU A 66 -28.01 15.33 17.02
N LYS A 67 -28.32 15.43 18.32
CA LYS A 67 -29.35 14.58 18.95
C LYS A 67 -30.73 14.81 18.35
N ALA A 68 -31.09 16.06 18.06
CA ALA A 68 -32.39 16.38 17.45
C ALA A 68 -32.55 15.73 16.07
N VAL A 69 -31.49 15.73 15.25
CA VAL A 69 -31.51 15.07 13.93
C VAL A 69 -31.57 13.53 14.07
N ARG A 70 -30.90 12.96 15.09
CA ARG A 70 -30.97 11.51 15.40
C ARG A 70 -32.34 11.07 15.91
N GLU A 71 -33.03 11.91 16.65
CA GLU A 71 -34.41 11.63 17.09
C GLU A 71 -35.37 11.62 15.90
N LYS A 72 -35.20 12.56 14.96
CA LYS A 72 -35.96 12.55 13.70
C LYS A 72 -35.65 11.34 12.82
N GLU A 73 -34.41 10.84 12.82
CA GLU A 73 -34.00 9.64 12.06
C GLU A 73 -34.81 8.39 12.46
N ARG A 74 -35.31 8.32 13.71
CA ARG A 74 -36.14 7.20 14.16
C ARG A 74 -37.56 7.21 13.56
N GLY A 75 -37.99 8.33 12.98
CA GLY A 75 -39.31 8.50 12.34
C GLY A 75 -39.28 8.22 10.84
N ASP A 76 -40.22 8.83 10.10
CA ASP A 76 -40.30 8.69 8.64
C ASP A 76 -39.20 9.50 7.92
N TRP A 77 -38.40 8.84 7.10
CA TRP A 77 -37.31 9.44 6.34
C TRP A 77 -37.78 10.31 5.17
N ARG A 78 -39.07 10.28 4.82
CA ARG A 78 -39.68 11.22 3.88
C ARG A 78 -39.79 12.63 4.45
N ALA A 79 -39.87 12.76 5.77
CA ALA A 79 -39.94 14.05 6.47
C ALA A 79 -38.55 14.71 6.65
N LEU A 80 -37.47 13.98 6.41
CA LEU A 80 -36.09 14.50 6.51
C LEU A 80 -35.71 15.30 5.27
N SER A 81 -35.14 16.48 5.47
CA SER A 81 -34.56 17.29 4.40
C SER A 81 -33.33 16.61 3.79
N LEU A 82 -32.95 17.02 2.57
CA LEU A 82 -31.77 16.49 1.90
C LEU A 82 -30.48 16.82 2.68
N GLU A 83 -30.43 17.97 3.35
CA GLU A 83 -29.32 18.40 4.19
C GLU A 83 -29.22 17.56 5.46
N GLU A 84 -30.36 17.27 6.11
CA GLU A 84 -30.40 16.39 7.29
C GLU A 84 -29.90 14.99 6.93
N LYS A 85 -30.30 14.45 5.77
CA LYS A 85 -29.80 13.15 5.26
C LYS A 85 -28.28 13.16 5.05
N LYS A 86 -27.75 14.19 4.40
CA LYS A 86 -26.29 14.36 4.21
C LYS A 86 -25.56 14.49 5.54
N CYS A 87 -26.15 15.21 6.50
CA CYS A 87 -25.59 15.36 7.83
C CYS A 87 -25.54 14.00 8.55
N LEU A 88 -26.65 13.25 8.59
CA LEU A 88 -26.70 11.90 9.13
C LEU A 88 -25.66 10.96 8.50
N TYR A 89 -25.46 11.06 7.18
CA TYR A 89 -24.41 10.33 6.49
C TYR A 89 -23.02 10.69 7.02
N ARG A 90 -22.68 11.99 7.12
CA ARG A 90 -21.36 12.47 7.62
C ARG A 90 -21.14 12.28 9.12
N ILE A 91 -22.19 12.07 9.90
CA ILE A 91 -22.09 11.63 11.31
C ILE A 91 -21.66 10.16 11.35
N SER A 92 -22.21 9.37 10.43
CA SER A 92 -22.01 7.92 10.40
C SER A 92 -20.70 7.53 9.76
N PHE A 93 -20.36 8.19 8.65
CA PHE A 93 -19.22 7.90 7.81
C PHE A 93 -18.35 9.13 7.60
N CYS A 94 -17.02 8.95 7.64
CA CYS A 94 -16.06 10.00 7.30
C CYS A 94 -16.05 10.23 5.80
N GLN A 95 -15.78 9.18 5.02
CA GLN A 95 -15.66 9.24 3.57
C GLN A 95 -16.83 8.55 2.84
N THR A 96 -17.13 9.03 1.63
CA THR A 96 -18.00 8.30 0.69
C THR A 96 -17.19 7.26 -0.09
N PHE A 97 -17.85 6.27 -0.70
CA PHE A 97 -17.16 5.33 -1.60
C PHE A 97 -16.41 6.01 -2.74
N ALA A 98 -16.95 7.11 -3.27
CA ALA A 98 -16.28 7.89 -4.32
C ALA A 98 -14.98 8.54 -3.81
N GLU A 99 -14.95 8.95 -2.53
CA GLU A 99 -13.75 9.51 -1.90
C GLU A 99 -12.72 8.42 -1.55
N ILE A 100 -13.16 7.24 -1.10
CA ILE A 100 -12.28 6.10 -0.80
C ILE A 100 -11.58 5.58 -2.06
N VAL A 101 -12.30 5.54 -3.18
CA VAL A 101 -11.79 5.00 -4.46
C VAL A 101 -11.15 6.09 -5.32
N ALA A 102 -11.10 7.34 -4.84
CA ALA A 102 -10.56 8.46 -5.60
C ALA A 102 -9.08 8.23 -5.97
N PRO A 103 -8.68 8.37 -7.24
CA PRO A 103 -7.30 8.20 -7.64
C PRO A 103 -6.42 9.35 -7.12
N THR A 104 -5.40 9.04 -6.31
CA THR A 104 -4.49 10.04 -5.71
C THR A 104 -3.35 10.47 -6.64
N GLY A 105 -3.02 9.66 -7.65
CA GLY A 105 -1.93 9.94 -8.58
C GLY A 105 -0.53 9.61 -8.05
N GLU A 106 -0.41 8.94 -6.90
CA GLU A 106 0.86 8.53 -6.28
C GLU A 106 1.78 7.72 -7.20
N TRP A 107 1.22 6.96 -8.15
CA TRP A 107 2.02 6.22 -9.12
C TRP A 107 2.99 7.12 -9.91
N LYS A 108 2.62 8.39 -10.14
CA LYS A 108 3.46 9.36 -10.85
C LYS A 108 4.72 9.70 -10.05
N SER A 109 4.58 9.91 -8.74
CA SER A 109 5.74 10.19 -7.88
C SER A 109 6.61 8.95 -7.73
N ILE A 110 6.02 7.76 -7.58
CA ILE A 110 6.76 6.49 -7.53
C ILE A 110 7.59 6.28 -8.80
N VAL A 111 7.00 6.45 -9.98
CA VAL A 111 7.72 6.35 -11.26
C VAL A 111 8.80 7.43 -11.36
N GLY A 112 8.50 8.67 -10.97
CA GLY A 112 9.46 9.78 -10.97
C GLY A 112 10.69 9.48 -10.12
N TYR A 113 10.50 9.04 -8.87
CA TYR A 113 11.60 8.65 -8.00
C TYR A 113 12.37 7.44 -8.53
N GLY A 114 11.68 6.45 -9.10
CA GLY A 114 12.32 5.30 -9.74
C GLY A 114 13.31 5.72 -10.83
N LEU A 115 12.89 6.63 -11.73
CA LEU A 115 13.75 7.15 -12.80
C LEU A 115 14.94 7.96 -12.25
N ILE A 116 14.74 8.74 -11.18
CA ILE A 116 15.82 9.49 -10.53
C ILE A 116 16.88 8.52 -9.99
N PHE A 117 16.48 7.47 -9.27
CA PHE A 117 17.44 6.50 -8.73
C PHE A 117 18.15 5.70 -9.82
N CYS A 118 17.45 5.33 -10.90
CA CYS A 118 18.10 4.72 -12.06
C CYS A 118 19.15 5.66 -12.69
N SER A 119 18.82 6.94 -12.85
CA SER A 119 19.75 7.95 -13.37
C SER A 119 20.99 8.10 -12.49
N ILE A 120 20.81 8.17 -11.16
CA ILE A 120 21.92 8.22 -10.19
C ILE A 120 22.81 6.98 -10.35
N GLY A 121 22.23 5.79 -10.51
CA GLY A 121 22.99 4.56 -10.76
C GLY A 121 23.86 4.62 -12.01
N VAL A 122 23.32 5.14 -13.12
CA VAL A 122 24.07 5.34 -14.36
C VAL A 122 25.20 6.35 -14.17
N TRP A 123 24.94 7.49 -13.53
CA TRP A 123 25.94 8.51 -13.26
C TRP A 123 27.07 8.02 -12.35
N LEU A 124 26.74 7.24 -11.32
CA LEU A 124 27.74 6.61 -10.45
C LEU A 124 28.61 5.61 -11.22
N TYR A 125 28.01 4.79 -12.09
CA TYR A 125 28.76 3.88 -12.96
C TYR A 125 29.72 4.64 -13.89
N LEU A 126 29.25 5.71 -14.52
CA LEU A 126 30.09 6.56 -15.38
C LEU A 126 31.21 7.22 -14.59
N LEU A 127 30.95 7.68 -13.37
CA LEU A 127 31.96 8.28 -12.50
C LEU A 127 33.03 7.26 -12.08
N VAL A 128 32.61 6.08 -11.61
CA VAL A 128 33.54 5.00 -11.21
C VAL A 128 34.38 4.57 -12.40
N THR A 129 33.75 4.34 -13.56
CA THR A 129 34.50 3.97 -14.77
C THR A 129 35.46 5.07 -15.21
N TYR A 130 35.10 6.35 -15.09
CA TYR A 130 35.98 7.47 -15.40
C TYR A 130 37.20 7.53 -14.47
N ILE A 131 37.01 7.39 -13.15
CA ILE A 131 38.11 7.43 -12.17
C ILE A 131 38.99 6.19 -12.27
N ALA A 132 38.39 5.02 -12.48
CA ALA A 132 39.10 3.73 -12.55
C ALA A 132 39.66 3.41 -13.94
N LYS A 133 39.64 4.34 -14.91
CA LYS A 133 40.24 4.12 -16.23
C LYS A 133 41.73 3.83 -16.06
N ASN A 134 42.17 2.68 -16.58
CA ASN A 134 43.59 2.37 -16.67
C ASN A 134 44.29 3.41 -17.56
N PRO A 135 45.44 3.97 -17.13
CA PRO A 135 46.19 4.93 -17.93
C PRO A 135 46.73 4.32 -19.23
N GLU A 136 46.93 3.01 -19.27
CA GLU A 136 47.34 2.25 -20.48
C GLU A 136 46.17 1.97 -21.45
N GLY A 137 44.93 2.33 -21.10
CA GLY A 137 43.76 2.15 -21.95
C GLY A 137 43.21 0.72 -21.98
N PHE A 138 42.53 0.36 -23.08
CA PHE A 138 42.07 -1.01 -23.32
C PHE A 138 43.23 -1.88 -23.85
N PRO A 139 43.22 -3.21 -23.60
CA PRO A 139 44.21 -4.12 -24.19
C PRO A 139 44.25 -4.01 -25.72
N SER A 140 45.41 -4.25 -26.33
CA SER A 140 45.58 -4.20 -27.79
C SER A 140 44.63 -5.12 -28.57
N SER A 141 44.14 -6.20 -27.96
CA SER A 141 43.13 -7.09 -28.55
C SER A 141 41.78 -6.42 -28.80
N PHE A 142 41.49 -5.29 -28.14
CA PHE A 142 40.27 -4.51 -28.37
C PHE A 142 40.37 -3.57 -29.56
N ASP A 143 41.54 -3.44 -30.18
CA ASP A 143 41.71 -2.69 -31.42
C ASP A 143 40.93 -3.33 -32.58
N GLU A 144 40.44 -2.52 -33.51
CA GLU A 144 39.48 -2.96 -34.53
C GLU A 144 40.07 -4.02 -35.46
N ASP A 145 41.34 -3.85 -35.85
CA ASP A 145 42.04 -4.80 -36.73
C ASP A 145 42.28 -6.13 -36.04
N HIS A 146 42.63 -6.11 -34.75
CA HIS A 146 42.79 -7.32 -33.94
C HIS A 146 41.47 -8.06 -33.75
N GLN A 147 40.37 -7.33 -33.49
CA GLN A 147 39.03 -7.91 -33.41
C GLN A 147 38.60 -8.54 -34.73
N LYS A 148 38.85 -7.88 -35.87
CA LYS A 148 38.55 -8.42 -37.22
C LYS A 148 39.39 -9.66 -37.52
N ALA A 149 40.69 -9.64 -37.21
CA ALA A 149 41.56 -10.79 -37.40
C ALA A 149 41.14 -11.98 -36.53
N GLN A 150 40.76 -11.72 -35.28
CA GLN A 150 40.22 -12.73 -34.37
C GLN A 150 38.90 -13.30 -34.91
N LEU A 151 37.97 -12.45 -35.33
CA LEU A 151 36.70 -12.86 -35.93
C LEU A 151 36.92 -13.73 -37.17
N LYS A 152 37.81 -13.33 -38.08
CA LYS A 152 38.19 -14.12 -39.25
C LYS A 152 38.70 -15.50 -38.85
N ARG A 153 39.63 -15.56 -37.90
CA ARG A 153 40.15 -16.83 -37.37
C ARG A 153 39.04 -17.70 -36.77
N MET A 154 38.08 -17.11 -36.06
CA MET A 154 36.94 -17.86 -35.49
C MET A 154 36.04 -18.47 -36.58
N LEU A 155 35.83 -17.75 -37.68
CA LEU A 155 35.08 -18.24 -38.85
C LEU A 155 35.86 -19.32 -39.60
N ASP A 156 37.16 -19.13 -39.80
CA ASP A 156 38.04 -20.10 -40.46
C ASP A 156 38.07 -21.43 -39.69
N LEU A 157 38.08 -21.37 -38.35
CA LEU A 157 38.00 -22.53 -37.46
C LEU A 157 36.58 -23.07 -37.29
N ARG A 158 35.58 -22.47 -37.94
CA ARG A 158 34.15 -22.82 -37.86
C ARG A 158 33.64 -22.93 -36.43
N MET A 159 33.99 -21.97 -35.57
CA MET A 159 33.54 -21.95 -34.18
C MET A 159 32.01 -21.89 -34.08
N ASN A 160 31.42 -22.81 -33.32
CA ASN A 160 29.98 -22.96 -33.10
C ASN A 160 29.14 -22.93 -34.40
N PRO A 161 29.29 -23.93 -35.28
CA PRO A 161 28.76 -23.88 -36.64
C PRO A 161 27.25 -24.16 -36.76
N VAL A 162 26.59 -24.68 -35.72
CA VAL A 162 25.16 -25.04 -35.76
C VAL A 162 24.26 -23.87 -35.33
N THR A 163 24.56 -23.24 -34.20
CA THR A 163 23.71 -22.17 -33.61
C THR A 163 24.47 -20.88 -33.32
N GLY A 164 25.81 -20.90 -33.39
CA GLY A 164 26.66 -19.79 -33.00
C GLY A 164 27.13 -18.94 -34.16
N ILE A 165 28.27 -18.26 -33.97
CA ILE A 165 28.75 -17.23 -34.89
C ILE A 165 28.96 -17.73 -36.32
N SER A 166 29.58 -18.90 -36.50
CA SER A 166 29.85 -19.45 -37.84
C SER A 166 28.58 -19.90 -38.57
N SER A 167 27.50 -20.23 -37.85
CA SER A 167 26.22 -20.60 -38.47
C SER A 167 25.60 -19.44 -39.25
N LYS A 168 25.88 -18.20 -38.81
CA LYS A 168 25.37 -16.94 -39.37
C LYS A 168 26.23 -16.38 -40.50
N TRP A 169 27.36 -17.00 -40.81
CA TRP A 169 28.24 -16.59 -41.90
C TRP A 169 27.97 -17.45 -43.15
N ASP A 170 27.87 -16.79 -44.32
CA ASP A 170 27.80 -17.44 -45.62
C ASP A 170 29.22 -17.61 -46.16
N PHE A 171 29.73 -18.85 -46.11
CA PHE A 171 31.08 -19.19 -46.57
C PHE A 171 31.21 -19.17 -48.10
N ASP A 172 30.09 -19.29 -48.84
CA ASP A 172 30.13 -19.28 -50.30
C ASP A 172 30.24 -17.84 -50.81
N LYS A 173 29.55 -16.91 -50.15
CA LYS A 173 29.53 -15.48 -50.52
C LYS A 173 30.52 -14.62 -49.74
N ASN A 174 31.16 -15.16 -48.70
CA ASN A 174 32.00 -14.42 -47.76
C ASN A 174 31.29 -13.19 -47.18
N THR A 175 30.04 -13.35 -46.76
CA THR A 175 29.23 -12.30 -46.13
C THR A 175 28.42 -12.86 -44.97
N TRP A 176 27.92 -11.99 -44.09
CA TRP A 176 26.91 -12.40 -43.11
C TRP A 176 25.61 -12.80 -43.84
N LYS A 177 24.98 -13.88 -43.37
CA LYS A 177 23.68 -14.33 -43.86
C LYS A 177 22.55 -13.37 -43.50
#